data_AF-A0A7J7QB61-F1
#
_entry.id   AF-A0A7J7QB61-F1
#
_cell.length_a   1.000
_cell.length_b   1.000
_cell.length_c   1.000
_cell.angle_alpha   90.00
_cell.angle_beta   90.00
_cell.angle_gamma   90.00
#
_symmetry.space_group_name_H-M   'P 1'
#
loop_
_entity.id
_entity.type
_entity.pdbx_description
1 polymer ?
#
loop_
_entity_poly.entity_id
_entity_poly.type
_entity_poly.pdbx_seq_one_letter_code
_entity_poly.pdbx_strand_id
1 'polypeptide(L)'
;MRVYACLQQGNVHADRHCCAASSAHVQTEIPSLRPRLTRPRSPNTTPRLTTAAADPALVRNLRLFLLHAAQKPGWSSELEDLLTNKLELQPGSKQHALQVICEAQQAVMTPAQLVELETGLHGMLRLFSTHELLRLLQGHPQLLQCPLASWLEFFNSFGFNTSQIKNLVSQQPRVLIDSDVAKAGAAILQLKQLGFDNDEVRHRVVAFCPQVLAMSEQDINMLIRLWSKFGVGVDERAGM
;
A
#
# COMPACT_ATOMS: atom_id res chain seq x y z
N MET A 1 -35.45 -7.02 10.73
CA MET A 1 -36.15 -6.66 9.48
C MET A 1 -37.05 -5.47 9.73
N ARG A 2 -36.65 -4.26 9.29
CA ARG A 2 -37.58 -3.16 9.03
C ARG A 2 -36.90 -2.21 8.04
N VAL A 3 -37.58 -2.09 6.90
CA VAL A 3 -37.26 -1.34 5.70
C VAL A 3 -37.73 0.10 5.91
N TYR A 4 -36.94 1.09 5.51
CA TYR A 4 -37.49 2.41 5.19
C TYR A 4 -37.00 2.85 3.82
N ALA A 5 -37.92 2.74 2.88
CA ALA A 5 -37.96 3.53 1.66
C ALA A 5 -38.60 4.88 1.99
N CYS A 6 -38.08 5.97 1.42
CA CYS A 6 -38.89 7.16 1.17
C CYS A 6 -38.40 7.86 -0.11
N LEU A 7 -39.30 7.86 -1.09
CA LEU A 7 -39.28 8.59 -2.35
C LEU A 7 -39.96 9.95 -2.17
N GLN A 8 -39.71 10.84 -3.15
CA GLN A 8 -40.46 12.04 -3.61
C GLN A 8 -39.67 13.35 -3.44
N GLN A 9 -39.12 13.90 -4.53
CA GLN A 9 -39.74 14.70 -5.61
C GLN A 9 -40.01 16.16 -5.22
N GLY A 10 -39.32 17.07 -5.93
CA GLY A 10 -39.55 18.51 -5.89
C GLY A 10 -38.88 19.19 -7.09
N ASN A 11 -39.63 19.31 -8.17
CA ASN A 11 -39.36 20.13 -9.35
C ASN A 11 -39.62 21.62 -9.01
N VAL A 12 -38.95 22.60 -9.64
CA VAL A 12 -39.48 23.86 -10.21
C VAL A 12 -38.32 24.78 -10.65
N HIS A 13 -38.38 25.19 -11.92
CA HIS A 13 -37.66 26.27 -12.61
C HIS A 13 -37.83 27.65 -11.98
N ALA A 14 -36.77 28.49 -11.97
CA ALA A 14 -36.91 29.94 -12.14
C ALA A 14 -35.61 30.60 -12.65
N ASP A 15 -35.72 31.27 -13.80
CA ASP A 15 -34.83 32.33 -14.29
C ASP A 15 -34.69 33.49 -13.28
N ARG A 16 -33.52 34.14 -13.23
CA ARG A 16 -33.32 35.56 -13.64
C ARG A 16 -32.06 36.21 -13.05
N HIS A 17 -31.38 36.92 -13.95
CA HIS A 17 -30.66 38.20 -13.81
C HIS A 17 -29.35 38.32 -13.00
N CYS A 18 -28.31 38.65 -13.80
CA CYS A 18 -27.31 39.70 -13.61
C CYS A 18 -27.27 40.45 -12.28
N CYS A 19 -26.16 40.30 -11.54
CA CYS A 19 -25.54 41.40 -10.81
C CYS A 19 -24.02 41.38 -11.09
N ALA A 20 -23.56 42.39 -11.82
CA ALA A 20 -22.17 42.81 -11.82
C ALA A 20 -21.86 43.44 -10.45
N ALA A 21 -20.81 42.98 -9.78
CA ALA A 21 -20.29 43.60 -8.58
C ALA A 21 -18.76 43.75 -8.70
N SER A 22 -18.35 45.01 -8.67
CA SER A 22 -16.99 45.54 -8.63
C SER A 22 -15.99 44.72 -7.82
N SER A 23 -14.87 44.40 -8.47
CA SER A 23 -13.59 44.14 -7.82
C SER A 23 -13.09 45.39 -7.10
N ALA A 24 -13.19 45.43 -5.77
CA ALA A 24 -12.37 46.30 -4.93
C ALA A 24 -11.08 45.56 -4.59
N HIS A 25 -9.98 46.04 -5.17
CA HIS A 25 -8.63 45.56 -4.93
C HIS A 25 -8.17 46.09 -3.56
N VAL A 26 -8.24 45.27 -2.51
CA VAL A 26 -7.61 45.55 -1.22
C VAL A 26 -6.27 44.82 -1.19
N GLN A 27 -5.19 45.57 -1.44
CA GLN A 27 -3.82 45.15 -1.16
C GLN A 27 -3.58 45.20 0.34
N THR A 28 -3.77 44.08 1.03
CA THR A 28 -3.22 43.86 2.36
C THR A 28 -1.77 43.40 2.21
N GLU A 29 -0.83 44.31 2.47
CA GLU A 29 0.58 43.99 2.66
C GLU A 29 0.75 43.08 3.89
N ILE A 30 1.11 41.83 3.66
CA ILE A 30 1.48 40.88 4.71
C ILE A 30 2.97 41.07 5.02
N PRO A 31 3.36 41.45 6.25
CA PRO A 31 4.76 41.59 6.62
C PRO A 31 5.47 40.22 6.61
N SER A 32 6.42 40.09 5.69
CA SER A 32 7.31 38.93 5.53
C SER A 32 8.28 38.81 6.73
N LEU A 33 7.86 38.14 7.80
CA LEU A 33 8.77 37.67 8.85
C LEU A 33 9.40 36.34 8.42
N ARG A 34 10.61 36.42 7.82
CA ARG A 34 11.47 35.26 7.58
C ARG A 34 12.28 34.94 8.84
N PRO A 35 12.11 33.77 9.48
CA PRO A 35 13.04 33.33 10.52
C PRO A 35 14.36 32.91 9.86
N ARG A 36 15.45 33.61 10.17
CA ARG A 36 16.82 33.16 9.85
C ARG A 36 17.18 31.98 10.77
N LEU A 37 16.94 30.76 10.31
CA LEU A 37 17.52 29.56 10.90
C LEU A 37 18.99 29.44 10.45
N THR A 38 19.90 29.82 11.32
CA THR A 38 21.33 29.53 11.19
C THR A 38 21.55 28.03 11.34
N ARG A 39 21.99 27.39 10.25
CA ARG A 39 22.25 25.96 10.18
C ARG A 39 23.58 25.64 10.90
N PRO A 40 23.61 24.78 11.94
CA PRO A 40 24.86 24.32 12.53
C PRO A 40 25.61 23.42 11.55
N ARG A 41 26.88 23.75 11.34
CA ARG A 41 27.82 23.05 10.46
C ARG A 41 28.26 21.76 11.16
N SER A 42 27.75 20.60 10.74
CA SER A 42 28.12 19.30 11.29
C SER A 42 29.39 18.76 10.60
N PRO A 43 30.32 18.13 11.35
CA PRO A 43 31.59 17.62 10.81
C PRO A 43 31.40 16.34 9.98
N ASN A 44 32.02 16.33 8.81
CA ASN A 44 32.19 15.16 7.93
C ASN A 44 32.85 14.01 8.71
N THR A 45 32.10 12.96 8.99
CA THR A 45 32.65 11.66 9.39
C THR A 45 32.09 10.62 8.43
N THR A 46 32.89 10.25 7.43
CA THR A 46 32.57 9.22 6.44
C THR A 46 32.80 7.85 7.07
N PRO A 47 31.77 7.01 7.29
CA PRO A 47 31.99 5.62 7.68
C PRO A 47 32.45 4.84 6.45
N ARG A 48 33.68 4.31 6.53
CA ARG A 48 34.28 3.42 5.56
C ARG A 48 33.55 2.06 5.64
N LEU A 49 32.67 1.79 4.69
CA LEU A 49 32.00 0.49 4.51
C LEU A 49 33.04 -0.58 4.21
N THR A 50 33.42 -1.36 5.22
CA THR A 50 34.12 -2.62 5.06
C THR A 50 33.13 -3.66 4.55
N THR A 51 33.35 -4.12 3.31
CA THR A 51 32.67 -5.27 2.70
C THR A 51 32.94 -6.51 3.56
N ALA A 52 31.96 -6.88 4.39
CA ALA A 52 32.00 -8.12 5.15
C ALA A 52 31.87 -9.30 4.18
N ALA A 53 32.92 -10.11 4.10
CA ALA A 53 32.92 -11.36 3.36
C ALA A 53 31.86 -12.29 3.95
N ALA A 54 30.95 -12.79 3.12
CA ALA A 54 29.89 -13.70 3.53
C ALA A 54 30.47 -14.99 4.13
N ASP A 55 29.95 -15.39 5.29
CA ASP A 55 30.37 -16.57 6.02
C ASP A 55 30.05 -17.86 5.22
N PRO A 56 31.06 -18.65 4.82
CA PRO A 56 30.86 -19.87 4.02
C PRO A 56 30.09 -20.97 4.77
N ALA A 57 29.96 -20.89 6.10
CA ALA A 57 29.14 -21.83 6.87
C ALA A 57 27.64 -21.61 6.67
N LEU A 58 27.22 -20.35 6.45
CA LEU A 58 25.82 -19.98 6.25
C LEU A 58 25.32 -20.43 4.86
N VAL A 59 26.18 -20.32 3.84
CA VAL A 59 25.94 -20.82 2.48
C VAL A 59 25.77 -22.35 2.44
N ARG A 60 26.48 -23.08 3.31
CA ARG A 60 26.45 -24.56 3.32
C ARG A 60 25.16 -25.11 3.95
N ASN A 61 24.62 -24.44 4.98
CA ASN A 61 23.35 -24.80 5.61
C ASN A 61 22.14 -24.45 4.73
N LEU A 62 22.20 -23.32 4.01
CA LEU A 62 21.22 -22.93 2.99
C LEU A 62 21.12 -23.96 1.84
N ARG A 63 22.25 -24.57 1.45
CA ARG A 63 22.28 -25.55 0.35
C ARG A 63 21.66 -26.90 0.71
N LEU A 64 21.79 -27.34 1.96
CA LEU A 64 21.18 -28.58 2.46
C LEU A 64 19.66 -28.44 2.66
N PHE A 65 19.18 -27.23 2.97
CA PHE A 65 17.76 -26.95 3.10
C PHE A 65 17.04 -26.91 1.72
N LEU A 66 17.67 -26.29 0.71
CA LEU A 66 17.18 -26.31 -0.68
C LEU A 66 17.12 -27.72 -1.28
N LEU A 67 18.08 -28.59 -0.92
CA LEU A 67 18.09 -29.99 -1.35
C LEU A 67 16.91 -30.81 -0.79
N HIS A 68 16.33 -30.40 0.34
CA HIS A 68 15.11 -31.02 0.88
C HIS A 68 13.81 -30.39 0.36
N ALA A 69 13.79 -29.08 0.08
CA ALA A 69 12.63 -28.42 -0.52
C ALA A 69 12.40 -28.84 -1.99
N ALA A 70 13.46 -29.20 -2.72
CA ALA A 70 13.41 -29.64 -4.12
C ALA A 70 12.77 -31.02 -4.35
N GLN A 71 12.33 -31.75 -3.32
CA GLN A 71 11.75 -33.09 -3.46
C GLN A 71 10.24 -33.14 -3.79
N LYS A 72 9.58 -31.99 -4.04
CA LYS A 72 8.22 -31.96 -4.66
C LYS A 72 8.32 -31.45 -6.12
N PRO A 73 8.39 -32.35 -7.12
CA PRO A 73 8.96 -32.06 -8.44
C PRO A 73 8.01 -31.43 -9.47
N GLY A 74 7.02 -30.63 -9.06
CA GLY A 74 6.03 -30.09 -10.03
C GLY A 74 6.23 -28.62 -10.41
N TRP A 75 6.33 -27.75 -9.40
CA TRP A 75 6.01 -26.33 -9.57
C TRP A 75 7.22 -25.40 -9.45
N SER A 76 8.35 -25.90 -8.93
CA SER A 76 9.58 -25.10 -8.79
C SER A 76 10.02 -24.54 -10.14
N SER A 77 9.94 -25.34 -11.20
CA SER A 77 10.34 -24.90 -12.55
C SER A 77 9.42 -23.84 -13.13
N GLU A 78 8.10 -23.95 -12.97
CA GLU A 78 7.15 -22.98 -13.51
C GLU A 78 7.25 -21.62 -12.80
N LEU A 79 7.39 -21.64 -11.47
CA LEU A 79 7.61 -20.41 -10.70
C LEU A 79 8.98 -19.81 -11.00
N GLU A 80 10.02 -20.64 -11.08
CA GLU A 80 11.35 -20.18 -11.47
C GLU A 80 11.34 -19.57 -12.86
N ASP A 81 10.64 -20.18 -13.83
CA ASP A 81 10.49 -19.64 -15.17
C ASP A 81 9.72 -18.33 -15.15
N LEU A 82 8.64 -18.23 -14.38
CA LEU A 82 7.89 -16.99 -14.21
C LEU A 82 8.78 -15.89 -13.63
N LEU A 83 9.46 -16.15 -12.52
CA LEU A 83 10.33 -15.17 -11.87
C LEU A 83 11.54 -14.82 -12.74
N THR A 84 12.12 -15.79 -13.44
CA THR A 84 13.28 -15.57 -14.32
C THR A 84 12.90 -14.77 -15.55
N ASN A 85 11.84 -15.18 -16.24
CA ASN A 85 11.44 -14.59 -17.52
C ASN A 85 10.79 -13.22 -17.32
N LYS A 86 10.08 -12.99 -16.21
CA LYS A 86 9.39 -11.72 -15.94
C LYS A 86 10.23 -10.70 -15.18
N LEU A 87 11.12 -11.14 -14.27
CA LEU A 87 11.90 -10.22 -13.42
C LEU A 87 13.34 -10.00 -13.89
N GLU A 88 13.74 -10.54 -15.05
CA GLU A 88 15.05 -10.33 -15.69
C GLU A 88 16.23 -10.42 -14.69
N LEU A 89 16.18 -11.40 -13.81
CA LEU A 89 17.13 -11.51 -12.69
C LEU A 89 18.55 -11.79 -13.18
N GLN A 90 19.51 -10.97 -12.74
CA GLN A 90 20.94 -11.23 -12.94
C GLN A 90 21.32 -12.56 -12.28
N PRO A 91 22.15 -13.41 -12.93
CA PRO A 91 22.41 -14.79 -12.47
C PRO A 91 22.92 -14.90 -11.03
N GLY A 92 23.71 -13.93 -10.56
CA GLY A 92 24.29 -13.94 -9.20
C GLY A 92 23.29 -13.60 -8.09
N SER A 93 22.39 -12.64 -8.31
CA SER A 93 21.34 -12.27 -7.35
C SER A 93 20.11 -13.18 -7.44
N LYS A 94 19.97 -13.91 -8.56
CA LYS A 94 18.90 -14.87 -8.82
C LYS A 94 18.85 -15.97 -7.77
N GLN A 95 19.98 -16.61 -7.46
CA GLN A 95 20.00 -17.77 -6.55
C GLN A 95 19.56 -17.41 -5.12
N HIS A 96 20.05 -16.30 -4.58
CA HIS A 96 19.67 -15.87 -3.23
C HIS A 96 18.20 -15.41 -3.15
N ALA A 97 17.74 -14.66 -4.17
CA ALA A 97 16.35 -14.21 -4.22
C ALA A 97 15.39 -15.40 -4.35
N LEU A 98 15.65 -16.33 -5.28
CA LEU A 98 14.85 -17.53 -5.46
C LEU A 98 14.87 -18.41 -4.21
N GLN A 99 16.01 -18.54 -3.54
CA GLN A 99 16.09 -19.31 -2.31
C GLN A 99 15.16 -18.76 -1.22
N VAL A 100 15.23 -17.46 -0.93
CA VAL A 100 14.39 -16.82 0.10
C VAL A 100 12.90 -16.94 -0.28
N ILE A 101 12.60 -16.83 -1.57
CA ILE A 101 11.24 -16.96 -2.11
C ILE A 101 10.71 -18.39 -1.97
N CYS A 102 11.50 -19.39 -2.36
CA CYS A 102 11.15 -20.80 -2.25
C CYS A 102 11.02 -21.25 -0.79
N GLU A 103 11.88 -20.75 0.10
CA GLU A 103 11.80 -21.01 1.54
C GLU A 103 10.55 -20.40 2.19
N ALA A 104 10.08 -19.25 1.68
CA ALA A 104 8.80 -18.68 2.11
C ALA A 104 7.63 -19.52 1.62
N GLN A 105 7.74 -20.21 0.48
CA GLN A 105 6.65 -21.00 -0.13
C GLN A 105 6.60 -22.47 0.31
N GLN A 106 6.84 -22.77 1.59
CA GLN A 106 6.75 -24.14 2.12
C GLN A 106 5.35 -24.79 2.00
N ALA A 107 4.31 -24.00 1.72
CA ALA A 107 2.95 -24.48 1.51
C ALA A 107 2.68 -24.85 0.05
N VAL A 108 1.92 -25.93 -0.17
CA VAL A 108 1.47 -26.35 -1.50
C VAL A 108 0.56 -25.27 -2.08
N MET A 109 1.06 -24.54 -3.08
CA MET A 109 0.27 -23.57 -3.84
C MET A 109 -0.66 -24.29 -4.80
N THR A 110 -1.94 -23.90 -4.81
CA THR A 110 -2.92 -24.41 -5.76
C THR A 110 -2.73 -23.77 -7.14
N PRO A 111 -3.15 -24.42 -8.25
CA PRO A 111 -3.06 -23.82 -9.59
C PRO A 111 -3.75 -22.45 -9.69
N ALA A 112 -4.87 -22.28 -8.98
CA ALA A 112 -5.60 -21.01 -8.93
C ALA A 112 -4.77 -19.89 -8.27
N GLN A 113 -4.05 -20.21 -7.19
CA GLN A 113 -3.14 -19.27 -6.54
C GLN A 113 -1.95 -18.90 -7.42
N LEU A 114 -1.49 -19.80 -8.29
CA LEU A 114 -0.40 -19.49 -9.24
C LEU A 114 -0.84 -18.48 -10.29
N VAL A 115 -2.03 -18.66 -10.87
CA VAL A 115 -2.62 -17.70 -11.82
C VAL A 115 -2.85 -16.34 -11.15
N GLU A 116 -3.31 -16.35 -9.90
CA GLU A 116 -3.46 -15.15 -9.08
C GLU A 116 -2.12 -14.44 -8.93
N LEU A 117 -1.09 -15.16 -8.48
CA LEU A 117 0.25 -14.62 -8.27
C LEU A 117 0.85 -14.07 -9.56
N GLU A 118 0.72 -14.79 -10.68
CA GLU A 118 1.20 -14.33 -11.99
C GLU A 118 0.54 -13.01 -12.38
N THR A 119 -0.79 -12.96 -12.30
CA THR A 119 -1.58 -11.76 -12.62
C THR A 119 -1.20 -10.60 -11.71
N GLY A 120 -1.02 -10.88 -10.42
CA GLY A 120 -0.65 -9.92 -9.40
C GLY A 120 0.77 -9.37 -9.62
N LEU A 121 1.74 -10.23 -9.91
CA LEU A 121 3.11 -9.82 -10.23
C LEU A 121 3.17 -8.97 -11.51
N HIS A 122 2.39 -9.34 -12.53
CA HIS A 122 2.27 -8.53 -13.74
C HIS A 122 1.65 -7.16 -13.45
N GLY A 123 0.64 -7.10 -12.59
CA GLY A 123 0.07 -5.85 -12.09
C GLY A 123 1.10 -5.01 -11.32
N MET A 124 1.87 -5.63 -10.44
CA MET A 124 2.94 -4.99 -9.67
C MET A 124 4.05 -4.44 -10.57
N LEU A 125 4.41 -5.13 -11.67
CA LEU A 125 5.37 -4.64 -12.67
C LEU A 125 4.88 -3.41 -13.44
N ARG A 126 3.57 -3.15 -13.45
CA ARG A 126 3.03 -1.88 -13.97
C ARG A 126 3.16 -0.73 -12.98
N LEU A 127 3.23 -1.04 -11.68
CA LEU A 127 3.40 -0.06 -10.60
C LEU A 127 4.87 0.23 -10.28
N PHE A 128 5.71 -0.79 -10.37
CA PHE A 128 7.10 -0.77 -9.94
C PHE A 128 8.01 -1.13 -11.11
N SER A 129 9.18 -0.51 -11.17
CA SER A 129 10.28 -1.05 -11.98
C SER A 129 10.69 -2.43 -11.45
N THR A 130 11.25 -3.26 -12.32
CA THR A 130 11.72 -4.61 -11.97
C THR A 130 12.63 -4.59 -10.74
N HIS A 131 13.56 -3.64 -10.66
CA HIS A 131 14.45 -3.50 -9.50
C HIS A 131 13.70 -3.12 -8.21
N GLU A 132 12.74 -2.19 -8.27
CA GLU A 132 11.96 -1.80 -7.10
C GLU A 132 11.14 -2.99 -6.57
N LEU A 133 10.49 -3.72 -7.47
CA LEU A 133 9.71 -4.91 -7.13
C LEU A 133 10.60 -5.99 -6.51
N LEU A 134 11.76 -6.25 -7.09
CA LEU A 134 12.71 -7.22 -6.53
C LEU A 134 13.19 -6.84 -5.13
N ARG A 135 13.52 -5.56 -4.91
CA ARG A 135 13.90 -5.07 -3.58
C ARG A 135 12.76 -5.25 -2.57
N LEU A 136 11.52 -4.99 -3.00
CA LEU A 136 10.32 -5.16 -2.18
C LEU A 136 10.11 -6.63 -1.81
N LEU A 137 10.18 -7.55 -2.78
CA LEU A 137 10.02 -8.98 -2.55
C LEU A 137 11.16 -9.56 -1.70
N GLN A 138 12.38 -9.07 -1.84
CA GLN A 138 13.51 -9.46 -0.98
C GLN A 138 13.31 -9.03 0.48
N GLY A 139 12.76 -7.83 0.70
CA GLY A 139 12.45 -7.35 2.05
C GLY A 139 11.22 -8.03 2.66
N HIS A 140 10.28 -8.47 1.81
CA HIS A 140 8.98 -9.01 2.21
C HIS A 140 8.56 -10.21 1.34
N PRO A 141 9.24 -11.36 1.48
CA PRO A 141 8.95 -12.54 0.65
C PRO A 141 7.55 -13.11 0.87
N GLN A 142 6.91 -12.80 2.00
CA GLN A 142 5.52 -13.16 2.29
C GLN A 142 4.52 -12.57 1.28
N LEU A 143 4.88 -11.48 0.57
CA LEU A 143 4.05 -10.92 -0.49
C LEU A 143 3.72 -11.92 -1.60
N LEU A 144 4.54 -12.95 -1.79
CA LEU A 144 4.29 -14.00 -2.79
C LEU A 144 3.22 -15.01 -2.38
N GLN A 145 2.74 -14.93 -1.13
CA GLN A 145 1.60 -15.72 -0.65
C GLN A 145 0.32 -14.89 -0.61
N CYS A 146 0.43 -13.57 -0.79
CA CYS A 146 -0.70 -12.67 -0.79
C CYS A 146 -1.46 -12.78 -2.11
N PRO A 147 -2.80 -12.61 -2.10
CA PRO A 147 -3.59 -12.51 -3.32
C PRO A 147 -3.38 -11.12 -3.96
N LEU A 148 -2.23 -10.92 -4.60
CA LEU A 148 -1.77 -9.63 -5.13
C LEU A 148 -2.71 -9.08 -6.21
N ALA A 149 -3.18 -9.92 -7.14
CA ALA A 149 -4.12 -9.48 -8.18
C ALA A 149 -5.42 -8.97 -7.56
N SER A 150 -5.92 -9.69 -6.56
CA SER A 150 -7.16 -9.33 -5.85
C SER A 150 -7.01 -8.01 -5.08
N TRP A 151 -5.86 -7.79 -4.44
CA TRP A 151 -5.54 -6.52 -3.78
C TRP A 151 -5.47 -5.35 -4.77
N LEU A 152 -4.83 -5.54 -5.92
CA LEU A 152 -4.74 -4.50 -6.95
C LEU A 152 -6.12 -4.16 -7.52
N GLU A 153 -6.95 -5.16 -7.82
CA GLU A 153 -8.33 -4.97 -8.25
C GLU A 153 -9.15 -4.24 -7.20
N PHE A 154 -9.01 -4.63 -5.92
CA PHE A 154 -9.64 -3.94 -4.80
C PHE A 154 -9.30 -2.46 -4.79
N PHE A 155 -8.01 -2.10 -4.81
CA PHE A 155 -7.61 -0.69 -4.79
C PHE A 155 -8.17 0.09 -5.99
N ASN A 156 -8.15 -0.50 -7.19
CA ASN A 156 -8.73 0.12 -8.37
C ASN A 156 -10.25 0.32 -8.21
N SER A 157 -10.96 -0.65 -7.63
CA SER A 157 -12.42 -0.56 -7.41
C SER A 157 -12.82 0.55 -6.42
N PHE A 158 -11.92 0.91 -5.49
CA PHE A 158 -12.08 2.05 -4.57
C PHE A 158 -11.50 3.36 -5.12
N GLY A 159 -11.11 3.40 -6.41
CA GLY A 159 -10.64 4.61 -7.08
C GLY A 159 -9.23 5.05 -6.69
N PHE A 160 -8.40 4.15 -6.15
CA PHE A 160 -6.99 4.45 -5.93
C PHE A 160 -6.26 4.55 -7.27
N ASN A 161 -5.47 5.61 -7.43
CA ASN A 161 -4.61 5.74 -8.60
C ASN A 161 -3.29 4.97 -8.42
N THR A 162 -2.62 4.70 -9.54
CA THR A 162 -1.34 3.97 -9.62
C THR A 162 -0.30 4.44 -8.60
N SER A 163 -0.14 5.77 -8.44
CA SER A 163 0.84 6.36 -7.53
C SER A 163 0.49 6.11 -6.05
N GLN A 164 -0.79 6.16 -5.71
CA GLN A 164 -1.27 5.85 -4.35
C GLN A 164 -1.05 4.38 -4.02
N ILE A 165 -1.38 3.47 -4.95
CA ILE A 165 -1.17 2.03 -4.75
C ILE A 165 0.33 1.74 -4.60
N LYS A 166 1.17 2.32 -5.47
CA LYS A 166 2.64 2.20 -5.38
C LYS A 166 3.16 2.66 -4.02
N ASN A 167 2.72 3.83 -3.55
CA ASN A 167 3.14 4.38 -2.25
C ASN A 167 2.67 3.51 -1.09
N LEU A 168 1.41 3.05 -1.10
CA LEU A 168 0.85 2.19 -0.07
C LEU A 168 1.65 0.89 0.06
N VAL A 169 1.88 0.21 -1.06
CA VAL A 169 2.54 -1.09 -1.09
C VAL A 169 4.03 -0.97 -0.76
N SER A 170 4.69 0.11 -1.17
CA SER A 170 6.11 0.33 -0.84
C SER A 170 6.35 0.74 0.61
N GLN A 171 5.48 1.57 1.18
CA GLN A 171 5.66 2.07 2.56
C GLN A 171 5.17 1.07 3.61
N GLN A 172 4.07 0.38 3.33
CA GLN A 172 3.45 -0.53 4.30
C GLN A 172 3.01 -1.86 3.64
N PRO A 173 3.95 -2.68 3.14
CA PRO A 173 3.64 -3.97 2.51
C PRO A 173 2.94 -4.94 3.46
N ARG A 174 3.14 -4.76 4.78
CA ARG A 174 2.44 -5.52 5.82
C ARG A 174 0.92 -5.46 5.74
N VAL A 175 0.33 -4.40 5.18
CA VAL A 175 -1.14 -4.36 5.00
C VAL A 175 -1.63 -5.49 4.11
N LEU A 176 -0.86 -5.86 3.08
CA LEU A 176 -1.22 -6.94 2.16
C LEU A 176 -0.93 -8.33 2.76
N ILE A 177 0.06 -8.40 3.66
CA ILE A 177 0.52 -9.65 4.30
C ILE A 177 -0.37 -10.03 5.49
N ASP A 178 -0.66 -9.05 6.36
CA ASP A 178 -1.31 -9.26 7.65
C ASP A 178 -2.85 -9.07 7.57
N SER A 179 -3.39 -8.79 6.38
CA SER A 179 -4.82 -8.57 6.13
C SER A 179 -5.28 -9.27 4.86
N ASP A 180 -6.59 -9.26 4.64
CA ASP A 180 -7.21 -9.68 3.39
C ASP A 180 -8.14 -8.58 2.83
N VAL A 181 -8.53 -8.77 1.58
CA VAL A 181 -9.36 -7.81 0.84
C VAL A 181 -10.73 -7.60 1.49
N ALA A 182 -11.31 -8.64 2.10
CA ALA A 182 -12.62 -8.54 2.74
C ALA A 182 -12.54 -7.68 4.01
N LYS A 183 -11.50 -7.88 4.82
CA LYS A 183 -11.22 -7.09 6.02
C LYS A 183 -10.93 -5.62 5.66
N ALA A 184 -10.14 -5.37 4.62
CA ALA A 184 -9.91 -4.00 4.13
C ALA A 184 -11.20 -3.33 3.66
N GLY A 185 -12.07 -4.07 2.95
CA GLY A 185 -13.39 -3.58 2.55
C GLY A 185 -14.28 -3.24 3.74
N ALA A 186 -14.29 -4.08 4.79
CA ALA A 186 -15.02 -3.82 6.02
C ALA A 186 -14.50 -2.57 6.74
N ALA A 187 -13.18 -2.36 6.79
CA ALA A 187 -12.58 -1.16 7.36
C ALA A 187 -13.00 0.11 6.61
N ILE A 188 -12.99 0.09 5.27
CA ILE A 188 -13.48 1.22 4.46
C ILE A 188 -14.96 1.47 4.71
N LEU A 189 -15.78 0.42 4.76
CA LEU A 189 -17.22 0.56 5.04
C LEU A 189 -17.47 1.17 6.43
N GLN A 190 -16.70 0.78 7.44
CA GLN A 190 -16.79 1.36 8.77
C GLN A 190 -16.46 2.85 8.75
N LEU A 191 -15.38 3.26 8.07
CA LEU A 191 -15.04 4.67 7.93
C LEU A 191 -16.17 5.46 7.25
N LYS A 192 -16.84 4.86 6.26
CA LYS A 192 -18.01 5.49 5.63
C LYS A 192 -19.20 5.63 6.58
N GLN A 193 -19.44 4.66 7.45
CA GLN A 193 -20.47 4.76 8.49
C GLN A 193 -20.16 5.86 9.52
N LEU A 194 -18.88 6.19 9.70
CA LEU A 194 -18.42 7.31 10.53
C LEU A 194 -18.48 8.67 9.81
N GLY A 195 -19.00 8.71 8.57
CA GLY A 195 -19.25 9.93 7.82
C GLY A 195 -18.14 10.33 6.82
N PHE A 196 -17.07 9.55 6.71
CA PHE A 196 -16.03 9.81 5.70
C PHE A 196 -16.52 9.41 4.31
N ASP A 197 -16.35 10.30 3.32
CA ASP A 197 -16.61 9.93 1.94
C ASP A 197 -15.45 9.07 1.34
N ASN A 198 -15.65 8.54 0.13
CA ASN A 198 -14.63 7.69 -0.52
C ASN A 198 -13.30 8.44 -0.77
N ASP A 199 -13.36 9.73 -1.05
CA ASP A 199 -12.18 10.54 -1.35
C ASP A 199 -11.42 10.86 -0.07
N GLU A 200 -12.10 11.17 1.03
CA GLU A 200 -11.52 11.35 2.35
C GLU A 200 -10.89 10.07 2.87
N VAL A 201 -11.58 8.92 2.74
CA VAL A 201 -10.99 7.62 3.12
C VAL A 201 -9.67 7.41 2.37
N ARG A 202 -9.65 7.64 1.06
CA ARG A 202 -8.47 7.42 0.23
C ARG A 202 -7.35 8.43 0.51
N HIS A 203 -7.66 9.72 0.54
CA HIS A 203 -6.68 10.80 0.56
C HIS A 203 -6.29 11.28 1.96
N ARG A 204 -7.15 11.10 2.97
CA ARG A 204 -6.91 11.55 4.35
C ARG A 204 -6.65 10.40 5.31
N VAL A 205 -7.37 9.29 5.19
CA VAL A 205 -7.21 8.18 6.14
C VAL A 205 -6.14 7.20 5.65
N VAL A 206 -6.37 6.54 4.52
CA VAL A 206 -5.50 5.47 4.03
C VAL A 206 -4.14 6.00 3.58
N ALA A 207 -4.08 7.18 2.97
CA ALA A 207 -2.81 7.78 2.55
C ALA A 207 -1.84 8.05 3.72
N PHE A 208 -2.37 8.39 4.90
CA PHE A 208 -1.57 8.71 6.09
C PHE A 208 -1.41 7.51 7.03
N CYS A 209 -2.41 6.64 7.10
CA CYS A 209 -2.40 5.45 7.95
C CYS A 209 -2.91 4.22 7.16
N PRO A 210 -2.10 3.64 6.26
CA PRO A 210 -2.51 2.45 5.50
C PRO A 210 -2.90 1.26 6.38
N GLN A 211 -2.34 1.19 7.60
CA GLN A 211 -2.63 0.14 8.57
C GLN A 211 -4.11 0.09 8.98
N VAL A 212 -4.87 1.17 8.79
CA VAL A 212 -6.32 1.19 9.04
C VAL A 212 -7.05 0.07 8.28
N LEU A 213 -6.55 -0.33 7.11
CA LEU A 213 -7.12 -1.41 6.29
C LEU A 213 -6.91 -2.80 6.90
N ALA A 214 -6.03 -2.92 7.89
CA ALA A 214 -5.75 -4.15 8.63
C ALA A 214 -6.28 -4.11 10.07
N MET A 215 -6.92 -3.02 10.48
CA MET A 215 -7.43 -2.83 11.84
C MET A 215 -8.79 -3.51 12.04
N SER A 216 -9.13 -3.78 13.30
CA SER A 216 -10.50 -4.16 13.67
C SER A 216 -11.40 -2.93 13.73
N GLU A 217 -12.72 -3.13 13.69
CA GLU A 217 -13.70 -2.05 13.84
C GLU A 217 -13.49 -1.25 15.14
N GLN A 218 -13.17 -1.94 16.24
CA GLN A 218 -12.91 -1.32 17.55
C GLN A 218 -11.67 -0.42 17.50
N ASP A 219 -10.60 -0.87 16.86
CA ASP A 219 -9.36 -0.10 16.71
C ASP A 219 -9.57 1.12 15.83
N ILE A 220 -10.36 0.99 14.75
CA ILE A 220 -10.72 2.11 13.87
C ILE A 220 -11.50 3.17 14.67
N ASN A 221 -12.51 2.76 15.44
CA ASN A 221 -13.29 3.68 16.27
C ASN A 221 -12.40 4.39 17.32
N MET A 222 -11.43 3.67 17.89
CA MET A 222 -10.47 4.24 18.84
C MET A 222 -9.52 5.25 18.16
N LEU A 223 -9.03 4.93 16.97
CA LEU A 223 -8.17 5.78 16.16
C LEU A 223 -8.89 7.09 15.80
N ILE A 224 -10.15 7.01 15.34
CA ILE A 224 -10.94 8.21 15.01
C ILE A 224 -11.18 9.07 16.25
N ARG A 225 -11.55 8.48 17.40
CA ARG A 225 -11.68 9.23 18.66
C ARG A 225 -10.40 9.94 19.06
N LEU A 226 -9.25 9.28 18.86
CA LEU A 226 -7.94 9.87 19.12
C LEU A 226 -7.70 11.09 18.21
N TRP A 227 -7.95 10.97 16.91
CA TRP A 227 -7.79 12.07 15.95
C TRP A 227 -8.72 13.25 16.25
N SER A 228 -9.98 13.00 16.60
CA SER A 228 -10.91 14.04 17.03
C SER A 228 -10.40 14.80 18.25
N LYS A 229 -9.80 14.11 19.23
CA LYS A 229 -9.25 14.75 20.43
C LYS A 229 -8.08 15.70 20.15
N PHE A 230 -7.29 15.41 19.12
CA PHE A 230 -6.14 16.24 18.76
C PHE A 230 -6.47 17.32 17.73
N GLY A 231 -7.75 17.50 17.36
CA GLY A 231 -8.17 18.50 16.37
C GLY A 231 -7.54 18.28 15.00
N VAL A 232 -7.14 17.04 14.68
CA VAL A 232 -6.52 16.70 13.40
C VAL A 232 -7.62 16.59 12.36
N GLY A 233 -8.14 17.72 11.90
CA GLY A 233 -8.84 17.89 10.63
C GLY A 233 -10.06 17.00 10.33
N VAL A 234 -10.62 16.29 11.30
CA VAL A 234 -11.98 15.73 11.19
C VAL A 234 -12.90 16.92 11.42
N ASP A 235 -13.21 17.66 10.35
CA ASP A 235 -14.19 18.74 10.40
C ASP A 235 -15.44 18.20 11.10
N GLU A 236 -15.90 18.87 12.16
CA GLU A 236 -17.11 18.51 12.93
C GLU A 236 -18.39 18.47 12.07
N ARG A 237 -18.29 18.73 10.76
CA ARG A 237 -19.36 18.70 9.76
C ARG A 237 -19.88 17.30 9.42
N ALA A 238 -19.21 16.22 9.82
CA ALA A 238 -19.77 14.87 9.67
C ALA A 238 -20.95 14.59 10.63
N GLY A 239 -21.28 15.53 11.53
CA GLY A 239 -22.42 15.46 12.44
C GLY A 239 -23.34 16.68 12.37
N MET A 240 -23.89 17.01 11.19
CA MET A 240 -25.14 17.78 11.07
C MET A 240 -25.98 17.30 9.88
#